data_AF-A0A263DTH0-F1
#
_entry.id   AF-A0A263DTH0-F1
#
_cell.length_a   1.000
_cell.length_b   1.000
_cell.length_c   1.000
_cell.angle_alpha   90.00
_cell.angle_beta   90.00
_cell.angle_gamma   90.00
#
_symmetry.space_group_name_H-M   'P 1'
#
loop_
_entity.id
_entity.type
_entity.pdbx_description
1 polymer ?
#
loop_
_entity_poly.entity_id
_entity_poly.type
_entity_poly.pdbx_seq_one_letter_code
_entity_poly.pdbx_strand_id
1 'polypeptide(L)'
;MIRYFAMLTRLPQVAPQVFHDHWRHPHATYGSLIPGIRTYVQAHQIHTDLLDADQATHEAISVIEFDSVAEARGLVSERQYYDRILPDEPLFLDKSKIENFATEEEVLVARPRPQDGASYGDAQWYHLDRSVTIQLLQFVRLDGNPGWAGNDDADLGRRIGALRHVRNHPSREFHGDNPTFLGARQLWWPTRTAFEDGVAADPEAFTELVGRGGHALTVLVQSERFVR
;
A
#
# COMPACT_ATOMS: atom_id res chain seq x y z
N MET A 1 -1.49 -16.62 -3.32
CA MET A 1 -2.27 -15.43 -2.93
C MET A 1 -1.67 -14.25 -3.66
N ILE A 2 -2.51 -13.39 -4.20
CA ILE A 2 -2.11 -12.20 -4.95
C ILE A 2 -2.48 -10.98 -4.13
N ARG A 3 -1.51 -10.09 -3.95
CA ARG A 3 -1.77 -8.74 -3.43
C ARG A 3 -1.82 -7.76 -4.59
N TYR A 4 -2.98 -7.16 -4.76
CA TYR A 4 -3.32 -6.26 -5.84
C TYR A 4 -3.39 -4.83 -5.32
N PHE A 5 -2.60 -3.95 -5.93
CA PHE A 5 -2.63 -2.51 -5.67
C PHE A 5 -3.29 -1.79 -6.84
N ALA A 6 -4.15 -0.83 -6.55
CA ALA A 6 -4.56 0.18 -7.52
C ALA A 6 -4.23 1.56 -6.94
N MET A 7 -3.38 2.32 -7.64
CA MET A 7 -3.02 3.69 -7.28
C MET A 7 -3.98 4.62 -7.98
N LEU A 8 -4.65 5.45 -7.18
CA LEU A 8 -5.86 6.17 -7.56
C LEU A 8 -5.61 7.68 -7.43
N THR A 9 -5.94 8.42 -8.50
CA THR A 9 -5.85 9.87 -8.54
C THR A 9 -7.24 10.48 -8.59
N ARG A 10 -7.48 11.46 -7.73
CA ARG A 10 -8.73 12.22 -7.70
C ARG A 10 -8.89 13.06 -8.96
N LEU A 11 -10.13 13.26 -9.39
CA LEU A 11 -10.46 14.25 -10.39
C LEU A 11 -10.08 15.67 -9.92
N PRO A 12 -9.39 16.50 -10.73
CA PRO A 12 -8.94 17.83 -10.30
C PRO A 12 -10.04 18.73 -9.72
N GLN A 13 -11.28 18.58 -10.22
CA GLN A 13 -12.45 19.35 -9.79
C GLN A 13 -13.11 18.85 -8.49
N VAL A 14 -12.77 17.66 -8.00
CA VAL A 14 -13.36 17.09 -6.77
C VAL A 14 -12.53 17.55 -5.59
N ALA A 15 -13.12 18.13 -4.54
CA ALA A 15 -12.35 18.55 -3.37
C ALA A 15 -11.72 17.34 -2.63
N PRO A 16 -10.52 17.46 -2.03
CA PRO A 16 -9.85 16.33 -1.35
C PRO A 16 -10.71 15.62 -0.30
N GLN A 17 -11.41 16.39 0.54
CA GLN A 17 -12.32 15.81 1.54
C GLN A 17 -13.47 15.03 0.88
N VAL A 18 -14.12 15.61 -0.14
CA VAL A 18 -15.22 14.97 -0.87
C VAL A 18 -14.77 13.66 -1.52
N PHE A 19 -13.56 13.63 -2.06
CA PHE A 19 -12.98 12.42 -2.62
C PHE A 19 -12.79 11.32 -1.58
N HIS A 20 -12.16 11.61 -0.44
CA HIS A 20 -11.93 10.60 0.59
C HIS A 20 -13.25 10.15 1.25
N ASP A 21 -14.20 11.07 1.42
CA ASP A 21 -15.52 10.72 1.95
C ASP A 21 -16.28 9.82 0.97
N HIS A 22 -16.31 10.14 -0.33
CA HIS A 22 -16.93 9.32 -1.38
C HIS A 22 -16.25 7.95 -1.51
N TRP A 23 -14.92 7.94 -1.42
CA TRP A 23 -14.14 6.71 -1.50
C TRP A 23 -14.43 5.78 -0.32
N ARG A 24 -14.58 6.29 0.91
CA ARG A 24 -15.07 5.51 2.06
C ARG A 24 -16.52 5.08 1.89
N HIS A 25 -17.38 5.99 1.44
CA HIS A 25 -18.79 5.73 1.20
C HIS A 25 -19.36 6.63 0.10
N PRO A 26 -19.96 6.07 -0.96
CA PRO A 26 -20.43 4.70 -1.05
C PRO A 26 -19.41 3.70 -1.60
N HIS A 27 -18.28 4.14 -2.15
CA HIS A 27 -17.41 3.28 -2.95
C HIS A 27 -16.87 2.06 -2.18
N ALA A 28 -16.28 2.27 -0.99
CA ALA A 28 -15.79 1.15 -0.18
C ALA A 28 -16.91 0.21 0.27
N THR A 29 -18.11 0.76 0.51
CA THR A 29 -19.28 -0.04 0.88
C THR A 29 -19.62 -1.00 -0.26
N TYR A 30 -19.63 -0.54 -1.50
CA TYR A 30 -19.82 -1.42 -2.66
C TYR A 30 -18.68 -2.43 -2.82
N GLY A 31 -17.43 -1.98 -2.65
CA GLY A 31 -16.24 -2.82 -2.83
C GLY A 31 -16.14 -3.95 -1.81
N SER A 32 -16.54 -3.69 -0.56
CA SER A 32 -16.57 -4.69 0.51
C SER A 32 -17.55 -5.84 0.27
N LEU A 33 -18.47 -5.70 -0.69
CA LEU A 33 -19.46 -6.70 -1.05
C LEU A 33 -19.05 -7.55 -2.26
N ILE A 34 -17.88 -7.30 -2.86
CA ILE A 34 -17.38 -8.07 -4.00
C ILE A 34 -16.97 -9.48 -3.52
N PRO A 35 -17.57 -10.55 -4.05
CA PRO A 35 -17.21 -11.92 -3.71
C PRO A 35 -15.76 -12.26 -4.10
N GLY A 36 -15.11 -13.11 -3.30
CA GLY A 36 -13.75 -13.61 -3.60
C GLY A 36 -12.61 -12.69 -3.17
N ILE A 37 -12.90 -11.47 -2.70
CA ILE A 37 -11.90 -10.64 -2.02
C ILE A 37 -11.64 -11.21 -0.62
N ARG A 38 -10.37 -11.51 -0.31
CA ARG A 38 -9.94 -11.92 1.04
C ARG A 38 -9.76 -10.74 1.97
N THR A 39 -9.06 -9.71 1.52
CA THR A 39 -8.90 -8.47 2.29
C THR A 39 -9.09 -7.27 1.38
N TYR A 40 -9.66 -6.22 1.94
CA TYR A 40 -9.84 -4.94 1.26
C TYR A 40 -9.44 -3.80 2.18
N VAL A 41 -8.45 -3.04 1.74
CA VAL A 41 -7.91 -1.89 2.46
C VAL A 41 -7.93 -0.65 1.55
N GLN A 42 -8.37 0.46 2.09
CA GLN A 42 -8.19 1.78 1.48
C GLN A 42 -7.06 2.52 2.20
N ALA A 43 -5.95 2.72 1.49
CA ALA A 43 -4.83 3.52 1.96
C ALA A 43 -5.00 4.96 1.48
N HIS A 44 -5.34 5.85 2.41
CA HIS A 44 -5.51 7.29 2.16
C HIS A 44 -4.17 7.99 2.31
N GLN A 45 -3.72 8.72 1.30
CA GLN A 45 -2.50 9.52 1.41
C GLN A 45 -2.61 10.52 2.57
N ILE A 46 -1.53 10.65 3.34
CA ILE A 46 -1.36 11.69 4.34
C ILE A 46 -0.04 12.40 4.10
N HIS A 47 -0.07 13.73 4.22
CA HIS A 47 1.12 14.56 4.00
C HIS A 47 2.19 14.32 5.07
N THR A 48 3.44 14.24 4.63
CA THR A 48 4.65 14.26 5.47
C THR A 48 5.75 15.09 4.81
N ASP A 49 6.53 15.81 5.62
CA ASP A 49 7.68 16.57 5.15
C ASP A 49 8.93 15.70 4.92
N LEU A 50 8.84 14.39 5.22
CA LEU A 50 9.90 13.41 5.03
C LEU A 50 9.98 12.87 3.58
N LEU A 51 8.98 13.17 2.75
CA LEU A 51 8.90 12.73 1.35
C LEU A 51 8.81 13.96 0.43
N ASP A 52 9.14 13.75 -0.85
CA ASP A 52 9.02 14.80 -1.86
C ASP A 52 7.55 15.07 -2.26
N ALA A 53 7.36 15.97 -3.22
CA ALA A 53 6.03 16.35 -3.69
C ALA A 53 5.31 15.22 -4.46
N ASP A 54 6.03 14.21 -4.96
CA ASP A 54 5.43 13.13 -5.74
C ASP A 54 4.55 12.23 -4.87
N GLN A 55 4.68 12.31 -3.54
CA GLN A 55 3.79 11.66 -2.57
C GLN A 55 2.30 11.98 -2.80
N ALA A 56 2.00 13.12 -3.43
CA ALA A 56 0.62 13.57 -3.71
C ALA A 56 0.11 13.17 -5.11
N THR A 57 0.90 12.46 -5.91
CA THR A 57 0.51 12.04 -7.28
C THR A 57 -0.72 11.13 -7.27
N HIS A 58 -0.78 10.23 -6.30
CA HIS A 58 -1.94 9.39 -6.02
C HIS A 58 -2.38 9.62 -4.58
N GLU A 59 -3.61 10.10 -4.43
CA GLU A 59 -4.19 10.43 -3.12
C GLU A 59 -4.76 9.17 -2.43
N ALA A 60 -4.89 8.07 -3.15
CA ALA A 60 -5.50 6.84 -2.65
C ALA A 60 -4.84 5.60 -3.25
N ILE A 61 -4.72 4.54 -2.45
CA ILE A 61 -4.26 3.23 -2.89
C ILE A 61 -5.23 2.17 -2.37
N SER A 62 -5.93 1.46 -3.27
CA SER A 62 -6.66 0.26 -2.85
C SER A 62 -5.69 -0.92 -2.75
N VAL A 63 -5.74 -1.65 -1.65
CA VAL A 63 -4.98 -2.90 -1.49
C VAL A 63 -5.97 -4.04 -1.30
N ILE A 64 -5.95 -5.00 -2.22
CA ILE A 64 -6.89 -6.10 -2.29
C ILE A 64 -6.12 -7.42 -2.32
N GLU A 65 -6.56 -8.42 -1.56
CA GLU A 65 -6.00 -9.76 -1.64
C GLU A 65 -6.97 -10.74 -2.30
N PHE A 66 -6.44 -11.57 -3.19
CA PHE A 66 -7.13 -12.64 -3.90
C PHE A 66 -6.40 -13.97 -3.72
N ASP A 67 -7.10 -15.09 -3.88
CA ASP A 67 -6.48 -16.42 -3.73
C ASP A 67 -5.59 -16.75 -4.90
N SER A 68 -5.99 -16.28 -6.08
CA SER A 68 -5.35 -16.60 -7.35
C SER A 68 -5.27 -15.39 -8.29
N VAL A 69 -4.41 -15.49 -9.29
CA VAL A 69 -4.33 -14.54 -10.41
C VAL A 69 -5.63 -14.53 -11.22
N ALA A 70 -6.31 -15.67 -11.34
CA ALA A 70 -7.57 -15.78 -12.07
C ALA A 70 -8.66 -14.90 -11.44
N GLU A 71 -8.78 -14.89 -10.11
CA GLU A 71 -9.71 -14.00 -9.40
C GLU A 71 -9.32 -12.53 -9.55
N ALA A 72 -8.03 -12.20 -9.39
CA ALA A 72 -7.55 -10.82 -9.57
C ALA A 72 -7.84 -10.28 -10.98
N ARG A 73 -7.66 -11.11 -12.03
CA ARG A 73 -8.02 -10.76 -13.42
C ARG A 73 -9.54 -10.67 -13.63
N GLY A 74 -10.30 -11.50 -12.94
CA GLY A 74 -11.75 -11.58 -13.03
C GLY A 74 -12.48 -10.40 -12.39
N LEU A 75 -11.81 -9.59 -11.55
CA LEU A 75 -12.42 -8.50 -10.79
C LEU A 75 -13.30 -7.58 -11.65
N VAL A 76 -12.80 -7.12 -12.80
CA VAL A 76 -13.53 -6.17 -13.66
C VAL A 76 -14.80 -6.75 -14.30
N SER A 77 -14.88 -8.08 -14.35
CA SER A 77 -16.03 -8.82 -14.88
C SER A 77 -16.95 -9.35 -13.78
N GLU A 78 -16.57 -9.18 -12.51
CA GLU A 78 -17.41 -9.54 -11.37
C GLU A 78 -18.62 -8.60 -11.35
N ARG A 79 -19.81 -9.16 -11.09
CA ARG A 79 -21.09 -8.45 -11.23
C ARG A 79 -21.22 -7.26 -10.27
N GLN A 80 -20.89 -7.43 -9.00
CA GLN A 80 -20.89 -6.33 -8.02
C GLN A 80 -19.90 -5.23 -8.42
N TYR A 81 -18.71 -5.58 -8.92
CA TYR A 81 -17.77 -4.59 -9.45
C TYR A 81 -18.36 -3.86 -10.67
N TYR A 82 -18.87 -4.60 -11.66
CA TYR A 82 -19.43 -4.05 -12.89
C TYR A 82 -20.66 -3.17 -12.65
N ASP A 83 -21.59 -3.63 -11.81
CA ASP A 83 -22.87 -2.96 -11.56
C ASP A 83 -22.71 -1.73 -10.63
N ARG A 84 -21.71 -1.72 -9.74
CA ARG A 84 -21.59 -0.71 -8.66
C ARG A 84 -20.30 0.10 -8.67
N ILE A 85 -19.15 -0.54 -8.87
CA ILE A 85 -17.85 0.14 -8.80
C ILE A 85 -17.53 0.85 -10.11
N LEU A 86 -17.62 0.15 -11.23
CA LEU A 86 -17.26 0.68 -12.55
C LEU A 86 -18.03 1.97 -12.92
N PRO A 87 -19.35 2.12 -12.67
CA PRO A 87 -20.05 3.39 -12.91
C PRO A 87 -19.79 4.46 -11.84
N ASP A 88 -19.28 4.09 -10.67
CA ASP A 88 -18.99 5.01 -9.56
C ASP A 88 -17.61 5.68 -9.71
N GLU A 89 -16.60 4.94 -10.19
CA GLU A 89 -15.23 5.45 -10.40
C GLU A 89 -15.16 6.79 -11.16
N PRO A 90 -15.86 7.01 -12.30
CA PRO A 90 -15.79 8.26 -13.04
C PRO A 90 -16.34 9.49 -12.29
N LEU A 91 -17.03 9.30 -11.17
CA LEU A 91 -17.58 10.40 -10.38
C LEU A 91 -16.49 11.13 -9.57
N PHE A 92 -15.39 10.44 -9.25
CA PHE A 92 -14.37 10.95 -8.33
C PHE A 92 -12.92 10.64 -8.73
N LEU A 93 -12.69 9.71 -9.67
CA LEU A 93 -11.36 9.29 -10.13
C LEU A 93 -11.02 9.78 -11.53
N ASP A 94 -9.78 10.24 -11.71
CA ASP A 94 -9.16 10.38 -13.03
C ASP A 94 -8.72 9.00 -13.53
N LYS A 95 -9.62 8.33 -14.26
CA LYS A 95 -9.38 6.96 -14.74
C LYS A 95 -8.18 6.84 -15.68
N SER A 96 -7.72 7.94 -16.29
CA SER A 96 -6.54 7.93 -17.17
C SER A 96 -5.22 7.76 -16.42
N LYS A 97 -5.24 7.94 -15.09
CA LYS A 97 -4.06 7.90 -14.22
C LYS A 97 -4.06 6.70 -13.27
N ILE A 98 -5.02 5.78 -13.39
CA ILE A 98 -5.05 4.59 -12.55
C ILE A 98 -3.92 3.66 -12.96
N GLU A 99 -3.11 3.28 -11.99
CA GLU A 99 -2.04 2.30 -12.16
C GLU A 99 -2.33 1.08 -11.30
N ASN A 100 -2.22 -0.12 -11.88
CA ASN A 100 -2.51 -1.36 -11.18
C ASN A 100 -1.27 -2.23 -11.06
N PHE A 101 -1.14 -2.94 -9.95
CA PHE A 101 0.01 -3.80 -9.70
C PHE A 101 -0.39 -5.05 -8.91
N ALA A 102 -0.43 -6.21 -9.59
CA ALA A 102 -0.62 -7.51 -8.96
C ALA A 102 0.73 -8.13 -8.56
N THR A 103 0.82 -8.62 -7.33
CA THR A 103 2.09 -9.01 -6.72
C THR A 103 1.99 -10.25 -5.86
N GLU A 104 3.14 -10.84 -5.59
CA GLU A 104 3.35 -11.88 -4.59
C GLU A 104 4.18 -11.29 -3.43
N GLU A 105 3.79 -11.59 -2.19
CA GLU A 105 4.44 -11.05 -1.00
C GLU A 105 5.66 -11.87 -0.57
N GLU A 106 6.78 -11.19 -0.31
CA GLU A 106 7.91 -11.64 0.48
C GLU A 106 7.88 -10.92 1.84
N VAL A 107 7.60 -11.67 2.91
CA VAL A 107 7.52 -11.11 4.26
C VAL A 107 8.90 -11.14 4.92
N LEU A 108 9.49 -9.97 5.12
CA LEU A 108 10.78 -9.83 5.81
C LEU A 108 10.59 -9.82 7.34
N VAL A 109 9.61 -9.03 7.79
CA VAL A 109 9.22 -8.93 9.20
C VAL A 109 7.71 -9.06 9.28
N ALA A 110 7.23 -10.18 9.84
CA ALA A 110 5.81 -10.41 10.04
C ALA A 110 5.26 -9.64 11.25
N ARG A 111 6.04 -9.58 12.32
CA ARG A 111 5.75 -8.86 13.57
C ARG A 111 7.03 -8.64 14.39
N PRO A 112 7.05 -7.67 15.32
CA PRO A 112 8.13 -7.52 16.29
C PRO A 112 8.18 -8.72 17.23
N ARG A 113 9.37 -9.06 17.73
CA ARG A 113 9.56 -10.15 18.70
C ARG A 113 10.28 -9.63 19.95
N PRO A 114 9.90 -10.07 21.16
CA PRO A 114 10.57 -9.66 22.39
C PRO A 114 12.09 -9.92 22.40
N GLN A 115 12.51 -11.03 21.76
CA GLN A 115 13.93 -11.39 21.63
C GLN A 115 14.75 -10.39 20.79
N ASP A 116 14.09 -9.59 19.96
CA ASP A 116 14.71 -8.54 19.13
C ASP A 116 14.59 -7.15 19.80
N GLY A 117 14.23 -7.11 21.09
CA GLY A 117 14.10 -5.87 21.87
C GLY A 117 12.74 -5.17 21.76
N ALA A 118 11.74 -5.80 21.14
CA ALA A 118 10.41 -5.22 21.04
C ALA A 118 9.74 -5.06 22.41
N SER A 119 9.01 -3.96 22.61
CA SER A 119 8.15 -3.79 23.79
C SER A 119 7.05 -4.87 23.81
N TYR A 120 6.47 -5.13 24.98
CA TYR A 120 5.34 -6.06 25.06
C TYR A 120 4.17 -5.60 24.17
N GLY A 121 3.88 -4.29 24.14
CA GLY A 121 2.84 -3.71 23.31
C GLY A 121 3.06 -3.98 21.82
N ASP A 122 4.27 -3.74 21.33
CA ASP A 122 4.62 -3.96 19.90
C ASP A 122 4.59 -5.45 19.55
N ALA A 123 5.03 -6.32 20.45
CA ALA A 123 4.99 -7.77 20.25
C ALA A 123 3.55 -8.33 20.19
N GLN A 124 2.58 -7.66 20.81
CA GLN A 124 1.15 -7.99 20.72
C GLN A 124 0.44 -7.27 19.56
N TRP A 125 1.11 -6.33 18.89
CA TRP A 125 0.48 -5.56 17.83
C TRP A 125 0.42 -6.38 16.54
N TYR A 126 -0.78 -6.46 15.96
CA TYR A 126 -1.02 -7.11 14.68
C TYR A 126 -1.83 -6.21 13.77
N HIS A 127 -1.29 -5.92 12.58
CA HIS A 127 -1.87 -4.98 11.63
C HIS A 127 -3.32 -5.31 11.24
N LEU A 128 -3.69 -6.58 11.07
CA LEU A 128 -5.06 -6.97 10.68
C LEU A 128 -6.10 -6.75 11.78
N ASP A 129 -5.68 -6.67 13.05
CA ASP A 129 -6.57 -6.41 14.20
C ASP A 129 -6.86 -4.93 14.40
N ARG A 130 -6.27 -4.06 13.58
CA ARG A 130 -6.42 -2.61 13.68
C ARG A 130 -7.29 -2.10 12.54
N SER A 131 -8.32 -1.31 12.88
CA SER A 131 -9.14 -0.65 11.87
C SER A 131 -8.33 0.32 11.04
N VAL A 132 -7.35 0.99 11.67
CA VAL A 132 -6.46 1.98 11.06
C VAL A 132 -5.00 1.63 11.38
N THR A 133 -4.14 1.74 10.38
CA THR A 133 -2.67 1.68 10.56
C THR A 133 -1.98 2.77 9.74
N ILE A 134 -0.80 3.20 10.15
CA ILE A 134 0.06 4.02 9.30
C ILE A 134 0.96 3.10 8.48
N GLN A 135 1.10 3.42 7.21
CA GLN A 135 1.85 2.61 6.27
C GLN A 135 2.70 3.49 5.36
N LEU A 136 3.94 3.09 5.10
CA LEU A 136 4.72 3.62 3.99
C LEU A 136 4.63 2.62 2.84
N LEU A 137 4.15 3.08 1.69
CA LEU A 137 4.08 2.31 0.45
C LEU A 137 5.07 2.91 -0.55
N GLN A 138 5.94 2.08 -1.12
CA GLN A 138 6.85 2.50 -2.18
C GLN A 138 6.71 1.57 -3.38
N PHE A 139 6.50 2.11 -4.58
CA PHE A 139 6.41 1.36 -5.83
C PHE A 139 7.55 1.78 -6.75
N VAL A 140 8.49 0.87 -6.98
CA VAL A 140 9.72 1.15 -7.72
C VAL A 140 9.44 1.09 -9.22
N ARG A 141 9.66 2.20 -9.92
CA ARG A 141 9.40 2.31 -11.36
C ARG A 141 10.38 1.45 -12.17
N LEU A 142 10.04 1.12 -13.41
CA LEU A 142 10.89 0.29 -14.28
C LEU A 142 12.25 0.93 -14.62
N ASP A 143 12.32 2.25 -14.60
CA ASP A 143 13.53 3.07 -14.72
C ASP A 143 14.14 3.44 -13.36
N GLY A 144 13.62 2.86 -12.28
CA GLY A 144 14.20 2.93 -10.93
C GLY A 144 15.39 1.98 -10.75
N ASN A 145 15.77 1.75 -9.51
CA ASN A 145 16.92 0.91 -9.20
C ASN A 145 16.54 -0.59 -9.20
N PRO A 146 17.12 -1.45 -10.05
CA PRO A 146 16.87 -2.90 -10.00
C PRO A 146 17.38 -3.56 -8.71
N GLY A 147 18.34 -2.93 -8.02
CA GLY A 147 18.83 -3.34 -6.69
C GLY A 147 17.99 -2.81 -5.53
N TRP A 148 16.73 -2.42 -5.76
CA TRP A 148 15.88 -1.83 -4.72
C TRP A 148 15.69 -2.74 -3.50
N ALA A 149 15.70 -4.06 -3.68
CA ALA A 149 15.51 -5.07 -2.63
C ALA A 149 16.86 -5.55 -2.05
N GLY A 150 17.42 -4.86 -1.05
CA GLY A 150 18.71 -5.21 -0.42
C GLY A 150 18.62 -6.09 0.84
N ASN A 151 19.62 -6.94 1.11
CA ASN A 151 19.55 -7.95 2.18
C ASN A 151 19.34 -7.39 3.61
N ASP A 152 19.62 -6.11 3.82
CA ASP A 152 19.53 -5.35 5.05
C ASP A 152 18.21 -4.56 5.21
N ASP A 153 17.26 -4.66 4.28
CA ASP A 153 15.98 -3.95 4.37
C ASP A 153 15.23 -4.23 5.68
N ALA A 154 15.25 -5.48 6.17
CA ALA A 154 14.63 -5.85 7.44
C ALA A 154 15.24 -5.07 8.61
N ASP A 155 16.55 -4.88 8.57
CA ASP A 155 17.31 -4.17 9.59
C ASP A 155 17.07 -2.67 9.53
N LEU A 156 17.10 -2.09 8.33
CA LEU A 156 16.77 -0.68 8.10
C LEU A 156 15.33 -0.36 8.55
N GLY A 157 14.36 -1.20 8.16
CA GLY A 157 12.96 -1.03 8.57
C GLY A 157 12.76 -1.07 10.09
N ARG A 158 13.48 -1.97 10.79
CA ARG A 158 13.46 -2.04 12.25
C ARG A 158 14.09 -0.81 12.91
N ARG A 159 15.18 -0.28 12.37
CA ARG A 159 15.86 0.92 12.89
C ARG A 159 14.94 2.15 12.87
N ILE A 160 14.04 2.22 11.89
CA ILE A 160 13.02 3.28 11.78
C ILE A 160 11.68 2.91 12.46
N GLY A 161 11.66 1.89 13.32
CA GLY A 161 10.51 1.51 14.13
C GLY A 161 9.36 0.81 13.39
N ALA A 162 9.56 0.33 12.16
CA ALA A 162 8.51 -0.39 11.44
C ALA A 162 8.23 -1.74 12.12
N LEU A 163 6.96 -2.00 12.45
CA LEU A 163 6.55 -3.23 13.13
C LEU A 163 6.33 -4.40 12.16
N ARG A 164 6.12 -4.09 10.88
CA ARG A 164 5.99 -5.05 9.78
C ARG A 164 6.72 -4.51 8.57
N HIS A 165 7.35 -5.39 7.81
CA HIS A 165 8.06 -5.04 6.57
C HIS A 165 7.85 -6.14 5.52
N VAL A 166 7.36 -5.75 4.34
CA VAL A 166 7.10 -6.61 3.19
C VAL A 166 7.73 -6.03 1.94
N ARG A 167 8.15 -6.94 1.07
CA ARG A 167 8.37 -6.68 -0.34
C ARG A 167 7.32 -7.38 -1.18
N ASN A 168 6.94 -6.74 -2.27
CA ASN A 168 5.97 -7.22 -3.22
C ASN A 168 6.69 -7.35 -4.55
N HIS A 169 6.81 -8.57 -5.03
CA HIS A 169 7.39 -8.88 -6.34
C HIS A 169 6.29 -8.96 -7.38
N PRO A 170 6.49 -8.48 -8.62
CA PRO A 170 5.49 -8.61 -9.66
C PRO A 170 5.08 -10.06 -9.85
N SER A 171 3.77 -10.35 -9.85
CA SER A 171 3.33 -11.71 -10.16
C SER A 171 3.55 -11.98 -11.65
N ARG A 172 4.46 -12.90 -11.96
CA ARG A 172 4.79 -13.27 -13.34
C ARG A 172 3.58 -13.85 -14.07
N GLU A 173 2.74 -14.60 -13.37
CA GLU A 173 1.52 -15.16 -13.96
C GLU A 173 0.53 -14.05 -14.36
N PHE A 174 0.46 -12.94 -13.62
CA PHE A 174 -0.41 -11.80 -13.95
C PHE A 174 0.17 -10.92 -15.07
N HIS A 175 1.44 -10.53 -14.97
CA HIS A 175 2.06 -9.53 -15.85
C HIS A 175 2.85 -10.09 -17.04
N GLY A 176 3.16 -11.39 -17.04
CA GLY A 176 4.14 -11.96 -17.96
C GLY A 176 5.52 -11.34 -17.74
N ASP A 177 6.20 -10.97 -18.83
CA ASP A 177 7.53 -10.36 -18.79
C ASP A 177 7.50 -8.80 -18.79
N ASN A 178 6.31 -8.18 -18.70
CA ASN A 178 6.13 -6.72 -18.76
C ASN A 178 5.39 -6.20 -17.51
N PRO A 179 5.99 -6.27 -16.31
CA PRO A 179 5.37 -5.73 -15.11
C PRO A 179 5.30 -4.19 -15.15
N THR A 180 4.36 -3.59 -14.42
CA THR A 180 4.22 -2.13 -14.32
C THR A 180 5.31 -1.49 -13.42
N PHE A 181 5.82 -2.25 -12.46
CA PHE A 181 6.83 -1.83 -11.48
C PHE A 181 7.90 -2.92 -11.33
N LEU A 182 9.11 -2.54 -10.92
CA LEU A 182 10.14 -3.52 -10.53
C LEU A 182 9.74 -4.28 -9.26
N GLY A 183 8.95 -3.64 -8.40
CA GLY A 183 8.45 -4.19 -7.16
C GLY A 183 7.86 -3.10 -6.28
N ALA A 184 7.38 -3.49 -5.11
CA ALA A 184 6.92 -2.55 -4.09
C ALA A 184 7.39 -2.93 -2.69
N ARG A 185 7.44 -1.95 -1.80
CA ARG A 185 7.76 -2.09 -0.39
C ARG A 185 6.60 -1.57 0.45
N GLN A 186 6.33 -2.28 1.54
CA GLN A 186 5.34 -1.87 2.52
C GLN A 186 5.95 -1.94 3.93
N LEU A 187 5.80 -0.87 4.71
CA LEU A 187 6.18 -0.79 6.11
C LEU A 187 5.01 -0.30 6.95
N TRP A 188 4.84 -0.79 8.18
CA TRP A 188 3.71 -0.43 9.05
C TRP A 188 4.14 0.10 10.40
N TRP A 189 3.38 1.08 10.89
CA TRP A 189 3.44 1.62 12.24
C TRP A 189 2.03 1.67 12.87
N PRO A 190 1.95 1.60 14.21
CA PRO A 190 0.67 1.68 14.91
C PRO A 190 0.05 3.07 14.82
N THR A 191 0.86 4.14 14.77
CA THR A 191 0.42 5.53 14.75
C THR A 191 1.36 6.38 13.89
N ARG A 192 0.92 7.60 13.55
CA ARG A 192 1.75 8.57 12.81
C ARG A 192 2.95 9.02 13.62
N THR A 193 2.75 9.31 14.91
CA THR A 193 3.84 9.66 15.83
C THR A 193 4.87 8.55 15.93
N ALA A 194 4.47 7.27 15.96
CA ALA A 194 5.43 6.17 15.98
C ALA A 194 6.27 6.08 14.70
N PHE A 195 5.70 6.42 13.55
CA PHE A 195 6.45 6.57 12.30
C PHE A 195 7.43 7.75 12.37
N GLU A 196 6.96 8.92 12.80
CA GLU A 196 7.76 10.15 12.88
C GLU A 196 8.92 10.00 13.88
N ASP A 197 8.66 9.48 15.09
CA ASP A 197 9.68 9.22 16.12
C ASP A 197 10.69 8.16 15.64
N GLY A 198 10.22 7.12 14.96
CA GLY A 198 11.08 6.07 14.41
C GLY A 198 12.03 6.59 13.35
N VAL A 199 11.53 7.40 12.41
CA VAL A 199 12.38 8.05 11.39
C VAL A 199 13.32 9.07 12.01
N ALA A 200 12.87 9.86 13.00
CA ALA A 200 13.71 10.82 13.70
C ALA A 200 14.85 10.17 14.50
N ALA A 201 14.64 8.96 15.02
CA ALA A 201 15.66 8.19 15.73
C ALA A 201 16.79 7.70 14.80
N ASP A 202 16.49 7.42 13.53
CA ASP A 202 17.49 6.99 12.54
C ASP A 202 17.18 7.51 11.11
N PRO A 203 17.44 8.80 10.83
CA PRO A 203 17.13 9.39 9.53
C PRO A 203 17.98 8.83 8.38
N GLU A 204 19.18 8.35 8.69
CA GLU A 204 20.07 7.72 7.73
C GLU A 204 19.49 6.39 7.24
N ALA A 205 18.96 5.55 8.15
CA ALA A 205 18.30 4.31 7.77
C ALA A 205 17.07 4.54 6.89
N PHE A 206 16.28 5.58 7.19
CA PHE A 206 15.13 5.95 6.37
C PHE A 206 15.57 6.40 4.96
N THR A 207 16.53 7.32 4.88
CA THR A 207 17.07 7.83 3.62
C THR A 207 17.66 6.72 2.77
N GLU A 208 18.41 5.81 3.39
CA GLU A 208 18.99 4.66 2.70
C GLU A 208 17.90 3.73 2.16
N LEU A 209 16.94 3.32 2.99
CA LEU A 209 15.91 2.37 2.61
C LEU A 209 15.00 2.91 1.50
N VAL A 210 14.52 4.15 1.66
CA VAL A 210 13.63 4.80 0.69
C VAL A 210 14.40 5.18 -0.57
N GLY A 211 15.60 5.75 -0.43
CA GLY A 211 16.44 6.17 -1.55
C GLY A 211 16.92 5.02 -2.42
N ARG A 212 17.03 3.81 -1.87
CA ARG A 212 17.43 2.60 -2.63
C ARG A 212 16.51 2.30 -3.81
N GLY A 213 15.25 2.72 -3.77
CA GLY A 213 14.33 2.58 -4.91
C GLY A 213 14.72 3.39 -6.14
N GLY A 214 15.53 4.46 -6.00
CA GLY A 214 15.77 5.41 -7.08
C GLY A 214 14.46 6.10 -7.49
N HIS A 215 14.05 5.99 -8.76
CA HIS A 215 12.76 6.48 -9.21
C HIS A 215 11.63 5.56 -8.70
N ALA A 216 10.82 6.07 -7.77
CA ALA A 216 9.73 5.34 -7.15
C ALA A 216 8.60 6.27 -6.71
N LEU A 217 7.35 5.80 -6.79
CA LEU A 217 6.23 6.43 -6.09
C LEU A 217 6.34 6.05 -4.61
N THR A 218 6.61 7.00 -3.73
CA THR A 218 6.65 6.77 -2.28
C THR A 218 5.58 7.59 -1.59
N VAL A 219 4.76 6.95 -0.77
CA VAL A 219 3.62 7.60 -0.12
C VAL A 219 3.42 7.08 1.30
N LEU A 220 3.19 8.02 2.23
CA LEU A 220 2.71 7.72 3.57
C LEU A 220 1.18 7.71 3.55
N VAL A 221 0.59 6.65 4.10
CA VAL A 221 -0.86 6.45 4.06
C VAL A 221 -1.42 6.09 5.42
N GLN A 222 -2.66 6.51 5.65
CA GLN A 222 -3.54 5.93 6.66
C GLN A 222 -4.35 4.81 6.00
N SER A 223 -4.09 3.57 6.39
CA SER A 223 -4.73 2.37 5.84
C SER A 223 -5.95 1.96 6.67
N GLU A 224 -7.11 1.92 6.03
CA GLU A 224 -8.41 1.58 6.62
C GLU A 224 -8.93 0.25 6.08
N ARG A 225 -9.31 -0.68 6.95
CA ARG A 225 -9.70 -2.06 6.56
C ARG A 225 -11.22 -2.24 6.50
N PHE A 226 -11.71 -2.73 5.36
CA PHE A 226 -13.13 -2.97 5.11
C PHE A 226 -13.47 -4.47 5.05
N VAL A 227 -12.54 -5.32 4.60
CA VAL A 227 -12.67 -6.79 4.59
C VAL A 227 -11.39 -7.40 5.19
N ARG A 228 -11.54 -8.46 5.99
CA ARG A 228 -10.48 -9.16 6.74
C ARG A 228 -10.47 -10.64 6.44
#